data_AF-A0A1G1G4M5-F1
#
_entry.id   AF-A0A1G1G4M5-F1
#
_cell.length_a   1.000
_cell.length_b   1.000
_cell.length_c   1.000
_cell.angle_alpha   90.00
_cell.angle_beta   90.00
_cell.angle_gamma   90.00
#
_symmetry.space_group_name_H-M   'P 1'
#
loop_
_entity.id
_entity.type
_entity.pdbx_description
1 polymer ?
#
loop_
_entity_poly.entity_id
_entity_poly.type
_entity_poly.pdbx_seq_one_letter_code
_entity_poly.pdbx_strand_id
1 'polypeptide(L)'
;MKPEQTPITGQEKKDSRPVPLRALSDFYDAFNSRDLKKMSENWSQIEVIAMDNLLSGIKRGWGEIKAVYERIFNGPAQGNQRVNPGGAFV
;
A
#
# COMPACT_ATOMS: atom_id res chain seq x y z
N MET A 1 1.51 14.31 -18.45
CA MET A 1 1.61 12.95 -17.90
C MET A 1 0.58 12.08 -18.61
N LYS A 2 0.94 10.84 -18.98
CA LYS A 2 -0.04 9.85 -19.45
C LYS A 2 -0.41 8.96 -18.25
N PRO A 3 -1.70 8.72 -17.99
CA PRO A 3 -2.11 7.83 -16.90
C PRO A 3 -1.67 6.40 -17.19
N GLU A 4 -1.17 5.71 -16.17
CA GLU A 4 -0.87 4.28 -16.24
C GLU A 4 -2.17 3.52 -16.52
N GLN A 5 -2.18 2.70 -17.57
CA GLN A 5 -3.36 1.94 -18.00
C GLN A 5 -3.33 0.51 -17.47
N THR A 6 -2.17 0.04 -17.05
CA THR A 6 -2.01 -1.30 -16.47
C THR A 6 -2.14 -1.21 -14.95
N PRO A 7 -3.07 -1.96 -14.32
CA PRO A 7 -3.16 -1.97 -12.87
C PRO A 7 -1.83 -2.36 -12.21
N ILE A 8 -1.46 -1.66 -11.14
CA ILE A 8 -0.36 -2.04 -10.25
C ILE A 8 -0.95 -2.95 -9.17
N THR A 9 -0.35 -4.12 -8.99
CA THR A 9 -0.94 -5.24 -8.24
C THR A 9 -0.05 -5.76 -7.10
N GLY A 10 1.21 -5.35 -7.06
CA GLY A 10 2.24 -5.91 -6.16
C GLY A 10 2.86 -7.23 -6.65
N GLN A 11 2.50 -7.68 -7.87
CA GLN A 11 3.07 -8.87 -8.51
C GLN A 11 3.94 -8.52 -9.72
N GLU A 12 4.26 -7.23 -9.88
CA GLU A 12 5.13 -6.76 -10.93
C GLU A 12 6.54 -7.35 -10.76
N LYS A 13 7.20 -7.66 -11.88
CA LYS A 13 8.62 -8.04 -11.83
C LYS A 13 9.41 -6.88 -11.21
N LYS A 14 10.48 -7.18 -10.48
CA LYS A 14 11.45 -6.19 -9.95
C LYS A 14 12.35 -5.65 -11.08
N ASP A 15 11.73 -5.28 -12.19
CA ASP A 15 12.34 -4.76 -13.40
C ASP A 15 12.80 -3.30 -13.19
N SER A 16 13.48 -2.76 -14.20
CA SER A 16 14.07 -1.40 -14.20
C SER A 16 13.04 -0.27 -14.27
N ARG A 17 11.85 -0.44 -13.68
CA ARG A 17 10.78 0.55 -13.66
C ARG A 17 11.23 1.88 -13.04
N PRO A 18 10.55 3.00 -13.33
CA PRO A 18 10.71 4.23 -12.56
C PRO A 18 10.49 3.99 -11.05
N VAL A 19 11.22 4.75 -10.20
CA VAL A 19 11.12 4.66 -8.73
C VAL A 19 9.68 4.72 -8.20
N PRO A 20 8.80 5.63 -8.68
CA PRO A 20 7.43 5.71 -8.15
C PRO A 20 6.59 4.46 -8.39
N LEU A 21 6.75 3.80 -9.53
CA LEU A 21 6.02 2.56 -9.84
C LEU A 21 6.49 1.39 -8.98
N ARG A 22 7.79 1.33 -8.67
CA ARG A 22 8.32 0.35 -7.72
C ARG A 22 7.75 0.57 -6.32
N ALA A 23 7.76 1.80 -5.81
CA ALA A 23 7.22 2.12 -4.49
C ALA A 23 5.73 1.71 -4.36
N LEU A 24 4.92 1.95 -5.40
CA LEU A 24 3.52 1.51 -5.43
C LEU A 24 3.38 -0.01 -5.52
N SER A 25 4.21 -0.68 -6.32
CA SER A 25 4.21 -2.15 -6.40
C SER A 25 4.58 -2.77 -5.04
N ASP A 26 5.65 -2.30 -4.41
CA ASP A 26 6.09 -2.75 -3.09
C ASP A 26 5.03 -2.49 -2.00
N PHE A 27 4.32 -1.35 -2.09
CA PHE A 27 3.18 -1.06 -1.21
C PHE A 27 2.07 -2.11 -1.35
N TYR A 28 1.65 -2.43 -2.58
CA TYR A 28 0.60 -3.42 -2.81
C TYR A 28 1.05 -4.84 -2.49
N ASP A 29 2.32 -5.20 -2.70
CA ASP A 29 2.88 -6.48 -2.24
C ASP A 29 2.76 -6.59 -0.72
N ALA A 30 3.24 -5.57 0.02
CA ALA A 30 3.16 -5.53 1.47
C ALA A 30 1.71 -5.57 1.99
N PHE A 31 0.82 -4.80 1.38
CA PHE A 31 -0.59 -4.72 1.79
C PHE A 31 -1.35 -6.01 1.51
N ASN A 32 -1.21 -6.57 0.30
CA ASN A 32 -1.92 -7.78 -0.11
C ASN A 32 -1.42 -9.02 0.64
N SER A 33 -0.12 -9.08 0.95
CA SER A 33 0.46 -10.15 1.78
C SER A 33 0.28 -9.93 3.29
N ARG A 34 -0.27 -8.78 3.71
CA ARG A 34 -0.43 -8.39 5.11
C ARG A 34 0.89 -8.41 5.90
N ASP A 35 1.99 -8.09 5.22
CA ASP A 35 3.34 -8.13 5.79
C ASP A 35 3.70 -6.77 6.37
N LEU A 36 3.61 -6.65 7.71
CA LEU A 36 3.96 -5.45 8.46
C LEU A 36 5.43 -5.04 8.30
N LYS A 37 6.34 -6.01 8.09
CA LYS A 37 7.75 -5.72 7.90
C LYS A 37 7.96 -5.07 6.54
N LYS A 38 7.44 -5.65 5.46
CA LYS A 38 7.47 -5.03 4.13
C LYS A 38 6.78 -3.67 4.11
N MET A 39 5.66 -3.54 4.82
CA MET A 39 4.95 -2.26 4.91
C MET A 39 5.84 -1.20 5.57
N SER A 40 6.53 -1.55 6.66
CA SER A 40 7.47 -0.62 7.32
C SER A 40 8.61 -0.18 6.40
N GLU A 41 9.11 -1.07 5.55
CA GLU A 41 10.17 -0.76 4.58
C GLU A 41 9.69 0.17 3.46
N ASN A 42 8.38 0.20 3.16
CA ASN A 42 7.78 1.07 2.16
C ASN A 42 7.53 2.50 2.66
N TRP A 43 7.39 2.69 3.98
CA TRP A 43 7.24 4.01 4.60
C TRP A 43 8.59 4.65 4.93
N SER A 44 8.70 5.95 4.70
CA SER A 44 9.87 6.72 5.13
C SER A 44 9.97 6.72 6.66
N GLN A 45 11.19 6.56 7.19
CA GLN A 45 11.44 6.48 8.64
C GLN A 45 11.64 7.84 9.32
N ILE A 46 11.26 8.94 8.64
CA ILE A 46 11.32 10.29 9.19
C ILE A 46 10.08 10.59 10.05
N GLU A 47 10.23 11.45 11.05
CA GLU A 47 9.14 11.75 12.01
C GLU A 47 7.94 12.46 11.37
N VAL A 48 8.15 13.14 10.23
CA VAL A 48 7.15 14.01 9.60
C VAL A 48 6.24 13.32 8.58
N ILE A 49 6.27 11.98 8.49
CA ILE A 49 5.34 11.27 7.60
C ILE A 49 3.89 11.38 8.10
N ALA A 50 2.95 11.37 7.16
CA ALA A 50 1.53 11.32 7.49
C ALA A 50 0.78 10.39 6.54
N MET A 51 -0.24 9.73 7.06
CA MET A 51 -1.23 8.98 6.28
C MET A 51 -2.60 9.59 6.53
N ASP A 52 -3.29 9.97 5.46
CA ASP A 52 -4.71 10.32 5.54
C ASP A 52 -5.53 9.16 5.00
N ASN A 53 -6.41 8.61 5.84
CA ASN A 53 -7.30 7.52 5.47
C ASN A 53 -8.68 7.80 6.06
N LEU A 54 -9.72 7.71 5.22
CA LEU A 54 -11.13 7.91 5.59
C LEU A 54 -11.55 7.11 6.84
N LEU A 55 -10.93 5.94 7.07
CA LEU A 55 -11.23 5.08 8.22
C LEU A 55 -10.67 5.60 9.55
N SER A 56 -9.60 6.38 9.54
CA SER A 56 -8.85 6.72 10.76
C SER A 56 -8.51 8.21 10.90
N GLY A 57 -8.85 9.02 9.90
CA GLY A 57 -8.34 10.38 9.74
C GLY A 57 -6.83 10.41 9.53
N ILE A 58 -6.24 11.59 9.70
CA ILE A 58 -4.81 11.83 9.58
C ILE A 58 -4.06 11.14 10.73
N LYS A 59 -3.03 10.36 10.40
CA LYS A 59 -2.05 9.75 11.31
C LYS A 59 -0.66 10.29 11.03
N ARG A 60 0.11 10.56 12.07
CA ARG A 60 1.46 11.16 11.97
C ARG A 60 2.51 10.25 12.57
N GLY A 61 3.61 10.10 11.86
CA GLY A 61 4.70 9.22 12.24
C GLY A 61 4.37 7.73 12.07
N TRP A 62 5.42 6.91 11.99
CA TRP A 62 5.27 5.47 11.73
C TRP A 62 4.47 4.76 12.84
N GLY A 63 4.61 5.16 14.11
CA GLY A 63 3.91 4.52 15.22
C GLY A 63 2.38 4.51 15.04
N GLU A 64 1.79 5.66 14.73
CA GLU A 64 0.34 5.77 14.51
C GLU A 64 -0.12 5.06 13.22
N ILE A 65 0.70 5.17 12.15
CA ILE A 65 0.42 4.53 10.85
C ILE A 65 0.46 3.00 10.98
N LYS A 66 1.47 2.47 11.69
CA LYS A 66 1.62 1.04 11.97
C LYS A 66 0.41 0.48 12.69
N ALA A 67 -0.11 1.19 13.71
CA ALA A 67 -1.28 0.75 14.45
C ALA A 67 -2.53 0.59 13.56
N VAL A 68 -2.66 1.41 12.51
CA VAL A 68 -3.72 1.25 11.52
C VAL A 68 -3.52 -0.03 10.69
N TYR A 69 -2.33 -0.28 10.17
CA TYR A 69 -2.05 -1.52 9.43
C TYR A 69 -2.17 -2.78 10.29
N GLU A 70 -1.72 -2.74 11.54
CA GLU A 70 -1.92 -3.85 12.50
C GLU A 70 -3.41 -4.18 12.65
N ARG A 71 -4.29 -3.17 12.75
CA ARG A 71 -5.74 -3.38 12.82
C ARG A 71 -6.31 -3.94 11.50
N ILE A 72 -5.86 -3.43 10.35
CA ILE A 72 -6.36 -3.88 9.04
C ILE A 72 -5.92 -5.33 8.77
N PHE A 73 -4.64 -5.64 8.99
CA PHE A 73 -4.04 -6.94 8.68
C PHE A 73 -4.52 -8.05 9.61
N ASN A 74 -4.82 -7.73 10.86
CA ASN A 74 -5.43 -8.67 11.82
C ASN A 74 -6.96 -8.68 11.77
N GLY A 75 -7.58 -7.78 10.99
CA GLY A 75 -9.02 -7.69 10.85
C GLY A 75 -9.62 -8.79 9.96
N PRO A 76 -10.94 -9.03 10.07
CA PRO A 76 -11.66 -10.03 9.26
C PRO A 76 -11.78 -9.62 7.78
N ALA A 77 -11.44 -8.37 7.44
CA ALA A 77 -11.46 -7.85 6.08
C ALA A 77 -10.40 -8.57 5.23
N GLN A 78 -10.81 -9.62 4.51
CA GLN A 78 -9.97 -10.25 3.49
C GLN A 78 -9.74 -9.23 2.37
N GLY A 79 -8.48 -9.01 2.01
CA GLY A 79 -8.13 -8.21 0.84
C GLY A 79 -8.66 -8.95 -0.38
N ASN A 80 -9.91 -8.66 -0.77
CA ASN A 80 -10.54 -9.32 -1.90
C ASN A 80 -9.85 -8.83 -3.17
N GLN A 81 -8.85 -9.58 -3.61
CA GLN A 81 -8.30 -9.50 -4.95
C GLN A 81 -9.32 -10.10 -5.95
N ARG A 82 -10.53 -9.51 -6.02
CA ARG A 82 -11.37 -9.66 -7.21
C ARG A 82 -10.89 -8.60 -8.19
N VAL A 83 -9.88 -8.95 -8.97
CA VAL A 83 -9.55 -8.24 -10.19
C VAL A 83 -10.78 -8.36 -11.09
N ASN A 84 -11.68 -7.39 -11.03
CA ASN A 84 -12.65 -7.21 -12.09
C ASN A 84 -11.86 -6.80 -13.35
N PRO A 85 -12.16 -7.34 -14.54
CA PRO A 85 -11.50 -6.97 -15.79
C PRO A 85 -11.71 -5.49 -16.21
N GLY A 86 -12.27 -4.65 -15.34
CA GLY A 86 -12.63 -3.25 -15.58
C GLY A 86 -11.93 -2.20 -14.70
N GLY A 87 -10.90 -2.56 -13.92
CA GLY A 87 -9.90 -1.59 -13.41
C GLY A 87 -10.43 -0.34 -12.69
N ALA A 88 -11.26 -0.49 -11.67
CA ALA A 88 -11.58 0.61 -10.75
C ALA A 88 -11.41 0.15 -9.29
N PHE A 89 -10.52 0.82 -8.56
CA PHE A 89 -10.44 0.73 -7.11
C PHE A 89 -11.53 1.62 -6.52
N VAL A 90 -12.29 1.09 -5.56
CA VAL A 90 -13.19 1.87 -4.69
C VAL A 90 -12.37 2.43 -3.53
#